data_AF-A0AAD8R9F8-F1
#
_entry.id   AF-A0AAD8R9F8-F1
#
_cell.length_a   1.000
_cell.length_b   1.000
_cell.length_c   1.000
_cell.angle_alpha   90.00
_cell.angle_beta   90.00
_cell.angle_gamma   90.00
#
_symmetry.space_group_name_H-M   'P 1'
#
loop_
_entity.id
_entity.type
_entity.pdbx_description
1 polymer ?
#
loop_
_entity_poly.entity_id
_entity_poly.type
_entity_poly.pdbx_seq_one_letter_code
_entity_poly.pdbx_strand_id
1 'polypeptide(L)'
;MDAEDWLMDTERKLRTVGCNDEEKIRYATYLLSGPAASWWENVVAVHPPERVFTWEEFKKKFRDAHVPESVVELKKMEFDELQQNAAPIMQYVRDFNRLSRYVPEEVNSDEKRKRRFMKDCDNEVEANDGTPEGDYELLYEEPDLSGGVERVDYGIVYGDDNNEAEE
;
A
#
# COMPACT_ATOMS: atom_id res chain seq x y z
N MET A 1 3.70 13.76 0.00
CA MET A 1 4.06 12.35 -0.13
C MET A 1 4.95 12.02 1.05
N ASP A 2 4.57 11.05 1.87
CA ASP A 2 5.42 10.60 2.98
C ASP A 2 6.53 9.65 2.47
N ALA A 3 7.45 9.27 3.36
CA ALA A 3 8.60 8.45 2.98
C ALA A 3 8.18 7.04 2.50
N GLU A 4 7.16 6.43 3.11
CA GLU A 4 6.68 5.11 2.71
C GLU A 4 5.98 5.17 1.35
N ASP A 5 5.16 6.19 1.10
CA ASP A 5 4.52 6.45 -0.20
C ASP A 5 5.57 6.66 -1.30
N TRP A 6 6.65 7.40 -1.02
CA TRP A 6 7.74 7.59 -1.97
C TRP A 6 8.43 6.28 -2.32
N LEU A 7 8.71 5.44 -1.30
CA LEU A 7 9.38 4.17 -1.51
C LEU A 7 8.52 3.22 -2.35
N MET A 8 7.22 3.15 -2.08
CA MET A 8 6.27 2.32 -2.82
C MET A 8 6.10 2.79 -4.27
N ASP A 9 5.93 4.09 -4.49
CA ASP A 9 5.80 4.64 -5.84
C ASP A 9 7.07 4.41 -6.68
N THR A 10 8.24 4.57 -6.05
CA THR A 10 9.53 4.30 -6.67
C THR A 10 9.69 2.81 -7.00
N GLU A 11 9.40 1.91 -6.05
CA GLU A 11 9.45 0.46 -6.26
C GLU A 11 8.54 0.02 -7.40
N ARG A 12 7.30 0.51 -7.44
CA ARG A 12 6.34 0.22 -8.50
C ARG A 12 6.89 0.63 -9.87
N LYS A 13 7.42 1.85 -10.00
CA LYS A 13 8.01 2.35 -11.25
C LYS A 13 9.19 1.50 -11.72
N LEU A 14 10.06 1.12 -10.79
CA LEU A 14 11.25 0.31 -11.11
C LEU A 14 10.88 -1.13 -11.47
N ARG A 15 9.84 -1.68 -10.85
CA ARG A 15 9.28 -3.00 -11.19
C ARG A 15 8.73 -3.01 -12.62
N THR A 16 8.00 -1.97 -13.03
CA THR A 16 7.49 -1.84 -14.41
C THR A 16 8.60 -1.88 -15.47
N VAL A 17 9.77 -1.35 -15.15
CA VAL A 17 10.93 -1.32 -16.07
C VAL A 17 11.75 -2.62 -16.02
N GLY A 18 11.49 -3.51 -15.05
CA GLY A 18 12.22 -4.77 -14.91
C GLY A 18 13.63 -4.62 -14.34
N CYS A 19 13.88 -3.58 -13.53
CA CYS A 19 15.20 -3.35 -12.94
C CYS A 19 15.62 -4.48 -11.99
N ASN A 20 16.90 -4.88 -12.07
CA ASN A 20 17.51 -5.71 -11.02
C ASN A 20 17.79 -4.89 -9.75
N ASP A 21 18.23 -5.54 -8.67
CA ASP A 21 18.46 -4.87 -7.38
C ASP A 21 19.48 -3.72 -7.45
N GLU A 22 20.58 -3.90 -8.17
CA GLU A 22 21.61 -2.86 -8.30
C GLU A 22 21.09 -1.65 -9.09
N GLU A 23 20.30 -1.90 -10.14
CA GLU A 23 19.63 -0.85 -10.92
C GLU A 23 18.59 -0.12 -10.07
N LYS A 24 17.77 -0.86 -9.32
CA LYS A 24 16.76 -0.27 -8.42
C LYS A 24 17.39 0.71 -7.44
N ILE A 25 18.46 0.30 -6.76
CA ILE A 25 19.17 1.16 -5.80
C ILE A 25 19.78 2.36 -6.51
N ARG A 26 20.45 2.16 -7.65
CA ARG A 26 21.05 3.25 -8.43
C ARG A 26 20.03 4.32 -8.82
N TYR A 27 18.87 3.92 -9.34
CA TYR A 27 17.81 4.85 -9.68
C TYR A 27 17.17 5.50 -8.45
N ALA A 28 16.85 4.72 -7.41
CA ALA A 28 16.22 5.26 -6.20
C ALA A 28 17.10 6.32 -5.54
N THR A 29 18.40 6.06 -5.43
CA THR A 29 19.38 6.95 -4.80
C THR A 29 19.65 8.20 -5.65
N TYR A 30 19.57 8.10 -6.98
CA TYR A 30 19.58 9.25 -7.87
C TYR A 30 18.36 10.17 -7.70
N LEU A 31 17.20 9.61 -7.33
CA LEU A 31 15.97 10.37 -7.07
C LEU A 31 15.94 11.00 -5.66
N LEU A 32 16.82 10.57 -4.75
CA LEU A 32 16.94 11.20 -3.44
C LEU A 32 17.49 12.62 -3.56
N SER A 33 17.05 13.49 -2.67
CA SER A 33 17.53 14.87 -2.61
C SER A 33 17.64 15.36 -1.17
N GLY A 34 18.44 16.41 -0.98
CA GLY A 34 18.63 17.03 0.33
C GLY A 34 19.10 16.04 1.41
N PRO A 35 18.51 16.06 2.62
CA PRO A 35 18.92 15.19 3.72
C PRO A 35 18.88 13.70 3.41
N ALA A 36 17.94 13.24 2.56
CA ALA A 36 17.82 11.83 2.21
C ALA A 36 18.98 11.37 1.30
N ALA A 37 19.44 12.22 0.37
CA ALA A 37 20.60 11.92 -0.44
C ALA A 37 21.87 11.83 0.42
N SER A 38 22.09 12.82 1.31
CA SER A 38 23.22 12.80 2.25
C SER A 38 23.18 11.61 3.20
N TRP A 39 21.99 11.16 3.61
CA TRP A 39 21.84 9.95 4.42
C TRP A 39 22.38 8.73 3.67
N TRP A 40 22.00 8.53 2.40
CA TRP A 40 22.46 7.37 1.64
C TRP A 40 23.97 7.40 1.38
N GLU A 41 24.53 8.58 1.08
CA GLU A 41 25.98 8.77 0.95
C GLU A 41 26.73 8.33 2.22
N ASN A 42 26.21 8.69 3.41
CA ASN A 42 26.78 8.26 4.69
C ASN A 42 26.65 6.75 4.90
N VAL A 43 25.52 6.14 4.51
CA VAL A 43 25.34 4.68 4.58
C VAL A 43 26.39 3.98 3.72
N VAL A 44 26.64 4.46 2.50
CA VAL A 44 27.65 3.87 1.61
C VAL A 44 29.06 4.08 2.17
N ALA A 45 29.37 5.28 2.69
CA ALA A 45 30.71 5.62 3.19
C ALA A 45 31.21 4.77 4.37
N VAL A 46 30.30 4.20 5.17
CA VAL A 46 30.65 3.33 6.30
C VAL A 46 30.78 1.85 5.93
N HIS A 47 30.57 1.49 4.66
CA HIS A 47 30.72 0.12 4.16
C HIS A 47 31.90 0.03 3.16
N PRO A 48 32.48 -1.17 2.97
CA PRO A 48 33.51 -1.37 1.95
C PRO A 48 33.02 -0.99 0.54
N PRO A 49 33.88 -0.45 -0.35
CA PRO A 49 33.49 -0.09 -1.72
C PRO A 49 32.90 -1.23 -2.53
N GLU A 50 33.28 -2.47 -2.25
CA GLU A 50 32.80 -3.68 -2.93
C GLU A 50 31.46 -4.19 -2.37
N ARG A 51 30.88 -3.50 -1.37
CA ARG A 51 29.61 -3.89 -0.77
C ARG A 51 28.48 -3.72 -1.78
N VAL A 52 27.88 -4.84 -2.17
CA VAL A 52 26.61 -4.87 -2.90
C VAL A 52 25.47 -4.89 -1.89
N PHE A 53 24.59 -3.90 -1.98
CA PHE A 53 23.33 -3.87 -1.25
C PHE A 53 22.23 -4.52 -2.09
N THR A 54 21.33 -5.27 -1.46
CA THR A 54 20.10 -5.72 -2.11
C THR A 54 19.03 -4.65 -2.00
N TRP A 55 18.00 -4.73 -2.85
CA TRP A 55 16.89 -3.79 -2.80
C TRP A 55 16.16 -3.84 -1.44
N GLU A 56 15.99 -5.04 -0.88
CA GLU A 56 15.41 -5.21 0.46
C GLU A 56 16.22 -4.56 1.58
N GLU A 57 17.56 -4.61 1.51
CA GLU A 57 18.41 -3.94 2.48
C GLU A 57 18.29 -2.41 2.38
N PHE A 58 18.23 -1.87 1.17
CA PHE A 58 17.97 -0.45 0.95
C PHE A 58 16.61 -0.06 1.55
N LYS A 59 15.52 -0.78 1.24
CA LYS A 59 14.19 -0.52 1.77
C LYS A 59 14.16 -0.51 3.29
N LYS A 60 14.79 -1.50 3.93
CA LYS A 60 14.89 -1.58 5.39
C LYS A 60 15.59 -0.36 5.98
N LYS A 61 16.79 -0.05 5.49
CA LYS A 61 17.58 1.09 5.96
C LYS A 61 16.84 2.42 5.74
N PHE A 62 16.17 2.57 4.59
CA PHE A 62 15.40 3.75 4.26
C PHE A 62 14.24 3.95 5.25
N ARG A 63 13.48 2.89 5.55
CA ARG A 63 12.41 2.93 6.56
C ARG A 63 12.94 3.28 7.94
N ASP A 64 14.01 2.62 8.37
CA ASP A 64 14.63 2.88 9.68
C ASP A 64 15.07 4.36 9.84
N ALA A 65 15.47 5.00 8.74
CA ALA A 65 15.94 6.39 8.75
C ALA A 65 14.84 7.44 8.55
N HIS A 66 13.79 7.11 7.79
CA HIS A 66 12.82 8.08 7.30
C HIS A 66 11.37 7.82 7.70
N VAL A 67 11.08 6.67 8.31
CA VAL A 67 9.76 6.28 8.83
C VAL A 67 9.89 6.02 10.34
N PRO A 68 9.84 7.08 11.18
CA PRO A 68 9.93 6.92 12.63
C PRO A 68 8.85 5.99 13.18
N GLU A 69 9.18 5.23 14.21
CA GLU A 69 8.23 4.33 14.89
C GLU A 69 6.98 5.09 15.38
N SER A 70 7.13 6.34 15.84
CA SER A 70 6.00 7.18 16.23
C SER A 70 5.04 7.49 15.08
N VAL A 71 5.54 7.59 13.85
CA VAL A 71 4.70 7.77 12.65
C VAL A 71 3.99 6.46 12.33
N VAL A 72 4.66 5.32 12.46
CA VAL A 72 4.04 4.01 12.30
C VAL A 72 2.90 3.83 13.30
N GLU A 73 3.14 4.10 14.58
CA GLU A 73 2.11 3.96 15.61
C GLU A 73 0.94 4.93 15.40
N LEU A 74 1.20 6.17 14.99
CA LEU A 74 0.14 7.09 14.61
C LEU A 74 -0.71 6.55 13.45
N LYS A 75 -0.06 5.93 12.44
CA LYS A 75 -0.76 5.33 11.30
C LYS A 75 -1.56 4.09 11.67
N LYS A 76 -1.11 3.31 12.65
CA LYS A 76 -1.88 2.19 13.22
C LYS A 76 -3.12 2.71 13.96
N MET A 77 -2.97 3.75 14.78
CA MET A 77 -4.11 4.40 15.45
C MET A 77 -5.10 4.97 14.43
N GLU A 78 -4.63 5.65 13.39
CA GLU A 78 -5.46 6.12 12.28
C GLU A 78 -6.19 4.96 11.59
N PHE A 79 -5.56 3.79 11.43
CA PHE A 79 -6.22 2.60 10.90
C PHE A 79 -7.30 2.09 11.85
N ASP A 80 -7.02 2.00 13.15
CA ASP A 80 -7.97 1.49 14.15
C ASP A 80 -9.21 2.37 14.31
N GLU A 81 -9.07 3.67 14.12
CA GLU A 81 -10.15 4.65 14.15
C GLU A 81 -10.83 4.83 12.78
N LEU A 82 -10.32 4.19 11.71
CA LEU A 82 -10.87 4.32 10.38
C LEU A 82 -12.29 3.74 10.32
N GLN A 83 -13.23 4.59 9.92
CA GLN A 83 -14.64 4.25 9.71
C GLN A 83 -15.10 4.91 8.42
N GLN A 84 -16.00 4.26 7.67
CA GLN A 84 -16.56 4.88 6.47
C GLN A 84 -17.35 6.13 6.87
N ASN A 85 -18.26 5.99 7.85
CA ASN A 85 -19.23 7.02 8.22
C ASN A 85 -19.93 7.59 6.96
N ALA A 86 -20.33 8.86 7.00
CA ALA A 86 -20.93 9.56 5.87
C ALA A 86 -19.95 9.92 4.72
N ALA A 87 -18.72 9.39 4.73
CA ALA A 87 -17.76 9.63 3.66
C ALA A 87 -18.05 8.73 2.45
N PRO A 88 -17.74 9.17 1.22
CA PRO A 88 -17.86 8.31 0.05
C PRO A 88 -17.05 7.03 0.21
N ILE A 89 -17.62 5.89 -0.15
CA ILE A 89 -16.97 4.58 -0.04
C ILE A 89 -15.59 4.54 -0.71
N MET A 90 -15.42 5.25 -1.83
CA MET A 90 -14.15 5.41 -2.54
C MET A 90 -13.06 6.07 -1.69
N GLN A 91 -13.44 7.06 -0.88
CA GLN A 91 -12.51 7.72 0.02
C GLN A 91 -12.08 6.78 1.14
N TYR A 92 -13.03 6.06 1.74
CA TYR A 92 -12.73 5.02 2.74
C TYR A 92 -11.80 3.95 2.17
N VAL A 93 -12.08 3.38 0.99
CA VAL A 93 -11.23 2.35 0.36
C VAL A 93 -9.80 2.85 0.13
N ARG A 94 -9.64 4.09 -0.34
CA ARG A 94 -8.32 4.68 -0.55
C ARG A 94 -7.56 4.78 0.78
N ASP A 95 -8.22 5.28 1.82
CA ASP A 95 -7.61 5.51 3.12
C ASP A 95 -7.32 4.17 3.84
N PHE A 96 -8.21 3.17 3.70
CA PHE A 96 -8.03 1.80 4.15
C PHE A 96 -6.80 1.15 3.51
N ASN A 97 -6.68 1.18 2.18
CA ASN A 97 -5.54 0.62 1.48
C ASN A 97 -4.24 1.33 1.86
N ARG A 98 -4.28 2.66 2.00
CA ARG A 98 -3.11 3.43 2.45
C ARG A 98 -2.67 3.02 3.86
N LEU A 99 -3.58 2.91 4.81
CA LEU A 99 -3.26 2.65 6.20
C LEU A 99 -2.96 1.16 6.50
N SER A 100 -3.56 0.24 5.72
CA SER A 100 -3.40 -1.21 5.90
C SER A 100 -1.95 -1.71 5.81
N ARG A 101 -1.06 -0.95 5.16
CA ARG A 101 0.38 -1.26 5.07
C ARG A 101 1.12 -1.18 6.42
N TYR A 102 0.57 -0.45 7.40
CA TYR A 102 1.16 -0.30 8.73
C TYR A 102 0.67 -1.35 9.72
N VAL A 103 -0.34 -2.14 9.35
CA VAL A 103 -0.99 -3.19 10.16
C VAL A 103 -1.13 -4.50 9.37
N PRO A 104 -0.05 -5.03 8.77
CA PRO A 104 -0.15 -6.21 7.91
C PRO A 104 -0.83 -7.39 8.61
N GLU A 105 -0.66 -7.55 9.92
CA GLU A 105 -1.30 -8.56 10.75
C GLU A 105 -2.84 -8.51 10.78
N GLU A 106 -3.42 -7.32 10.66
CA GLU A 106 -4.87 -7.10 10.66
C GLU A 106 -5.51 -7.32 9.28
N VAL A 107 -4.70 -7.31 8.21
CA VAL A 107 -5.17 -7.39 6.81
C VAL A 107 -4.46 -8.47 5.97
N ASN A 108 -3.76 -9.41 6.60
CA ASN A 108 -2.98 -10.44 5.89
C ASN A 108 -3.81 -11.55 5.23
N SER A 109 -5.13 -11.51 5.33
CA SER A 109 -6.03 -12.41 4.60
C SER A 109 -7.27 -11.68 4.12
N ASP A 110 -7.85 -12.18 3.02
CA ASP A 110 -9.11 -11.66 2.49
C ASP A 110 -10.22 -11.68 3.53
N GLU A 111 -10.28 -12.75 4.34
CA GLU A 111 -11.28 -12.87 5.40
C GLU A 111 -11.14 -11.76 6.45
N LYS A 112 -9.91 -11.46 6.89
CA LYS A 112 -9.68 -10.37 7.84
C LYS A 112 -9.97 -9.00 7.23
N ARG A 113 -9.55 -8.79 5.98
CA ARG A 113 -9.85 -7.56 5.23
C ARG A 113 -11.36 -7.34 5.11
N LYS A 114 -12.12 -8.34 4.67
CA LYS A 114 -13.59 -8.30 4.60
C LYS A 114 -14.20 -8.01 5.96
N ARG A 115 -13.79 -8.75 7.00
CA ARG A 115 -14.33 -8.58 8.35
C ARG A 115 -14.12 -7.16 8.85
N ARG A 116 -12.94 -6.59 8.58
CA ARG A 116 -12.63 -5.21 8.96
C ARG A 116 -13.47 -4.21 8.17
N PHE A 117 -13.53 -4.38 6.85
CA PHE A 117 -14.35 -3.55 5.96
C PHE A 117 -15.81 -3.50 6.41
N MET A 118 -16.44 -4.67 6.62
CA MET A 118 -17.83 -4.75 7.09
C MET A 118 -18.02 -4.04 8.43
N LYS A 119 -17.13 -4.27 9.41
CA LYS A 119 -17.20 -3.60 10.71
C LYS A 119 -17.15 -2.06 10.61
N ASP A 120 -16.35 -1.54 9.69
CA ASP A 120 -16.13 -0.10 9.53
C ASP A 120 -17.25 0.57 8.71
N CYS A 121 -17.93 -0.19 7.84
CA CYS A 121 -19.08 0.23 7.02
C CYS A 121 -20.43 0.04 7.73
N ASP A 122 -20.58 -0.99 8.58
CA ASP A 122 -21.85 -1.35 9.25
C ASP A 122 -22.30 -0.32 10.31
N ASN A 123 -21.44 0.63 10.69
CA ASN A 123 -21.84 1.71 11.61
C ASN A 123 -22.87 2.69 11.01
N GLU A 124 -23.23 2.58 9.72
CA GLU A 124 -24.33 3.34 9.09
C GLU A 124 -25.70 2.64 9.10
N VAL A 125 -25.80 1.36 9.52
CA VAL A 125 -27.04 0.57 9.28
C VAL A 125 -28.16 0.81 10.33
N GLU A 126 -27.97 1.69 11.31
CA GLU A 126 -29.03 2.02 12.30
C GLU A 126 -29.90 3.24 11.92
N ALA A 127 -29.84 3.79 10.70
CA ALA A 127 -30.71 4.92 10.34
C ALA A 127 -31.00 5.13 8.83
N ASN A 128 -31.56 4.15 8.13
CA ASN A 128 -32.68 4.32 7.16
C ASN A 128 -32.85 3.07 6.28
N ASP A 129 -34.02 2.43 6.42
CA ASP A 129 -34.97 2.21 5.31
C ASP A 129 -34.38 2.06 3.89
N GLY A 130 -34.29 0.80 3.42
CA GLY A 130 -34.31 0.46 2.00
C GLY A 130 -33.01 -0.11 1.43
N THR A 131 -32.67 -1.35 1.80
CA THR A 131 -31.59 -2.13 1.18
C THR A 131 -31.94 -2.55 -0.26
N PRO A 132 -31.08 -2.32 -1.26
CA PRO A 132 -30.85 -3.29 -2.31
C PRO A 132 -29.64 -4.14 -1.87
N GLU A 133 -29.85 -5.45 -1.75
CA GLU A 133 -28.79 -6.45 -1.64
C GLU A 133 -27.88 -6.34 -2.88
N GLY A 134 -26.74 -5.64 -2.76
CA GLY A 134 -25.71 -5.61 -3.80
C GLY A 134 -24.71 -6.74 -3.59
N ASP A 135 -24.55 -7.60 -4.59
CA ASP A 135 -23.59 -8.70 -4.58
C ASP A 135 -22.15 -8.18 -4.55
N TYR A 136 -21.49 -8.30 -3.39
CA TYR A 136 -20.07 -7.99 -3.24
C TYR A 136 -19.20 -9.11 -3.82
N GLU A 137 -18.96 -9.10 -5.14
CA GLU A 137 -17.97 -10.01 -5.76
C GLU A 137 -16.53 -9.53 -5.48
N LEU A 138 -15.74 -10.36 -4.78
CA LEU A 138 -14.28 -10.27 -4.85
C LEU A 138 -13.84 -10.92 -6.16
N LEU A 139 -13.45 -10.14 -7.16
CA LEU A 139 -12.78 -10.71 -8.34
C LEU A 139 -11.32 -10.98 -8.00
N TYR A 140 -11.01 -12.27 -7.81
CA TYR A 140 -9.68 -12.83 -7.85
C TYR A 140 -9.07 -12.57 -9.24
N GLU A 141 -8.04 -11.74 -9.35
CA GLU A 141 -7.10 -11.91 -10.45
C GLU A 141 -6.22 -13.13 -10.09
N GLU A 142 -6.45 -14.27 -10.74
CA GLU A 142 -5.53 -15.41 -10.61
C GLU A 142 -4.13 -14.95 -11.03
N PRO A 143 -3.09 -15.20 -10.21
CA PRO A 143 -1.74 -14.77 -10.55
C PRO A 143 -1.28 -15.48 -11.82
N ASP A 144 -0.72 -14.73 -12.77
CA ASP A 144 0.08 -15.33 -13.83
C ASP A 144 1.29 -16.01 -13.18
N LEU A 145 1.20 -17.34 -13.05
CA LEU A 145 2.22 -18.19 -12.44
C LEU A 145 3.48 -18.31 -13.32
N SER A 146 3.67 -17.48 -14.34
CA SER A 146 4.85 -17.55 -15.20
C SER A 146 6.11 -16.86 -14.63
N GLY A 147 6.08 -16.20 -13.47
CA GLY A 147 7.31 -15.59 -12.95
C GLY A 147 7.28 -15.03 -11.54
N GLY A 148 7.77 -15.83 -10.58
CA GLY A 148 8.42 -15.33 -9.36
C GLY A 148 7.50 -14.70 -8.31
N VAL A 149 7.40 -15.36 -7.16
CA VAL A 149 6.62 -14.96 -5.99
C VAL A 149 6.96 -13.53 -5.53
N GLU A 150 6.08 -12.56 -5.74
CA GLU A 150 6.14 -11.26 -5.04
C GLU A 150 4.77 -10.56 -4.95
N ARG A 151 4.22 -10.53 -3.72
CA ARG A 151 3.13 -9.71 -3.15
C ARG A 151 1.92 -9.35 -4.06
N VAL A 152 0.79 -9.95 -3.69
CA VAL A 152 -0.57 -9.64 -4.18
C VAL A 152 -0.94 -8.19 -3.79
N ASP A 153 -1.09 -7.31 -4.77
CA ASP A 153 -1.71 -6.00 -4.59
C ASP A 153 -3.24 -6.21 -4.53
N TYR A 154 -3.82 -6.30 -3.33
CA TYR A 154 -5.27 -6.46 -3.15
C TYR A 154 -5.99 -5.12 -3.41
N GLY A 155 -6.47 -4.92 -4.64
CA GLY A 155 -7.36 -3.82 -5.01
C GLY A 155 -8.85 -4.21 -4.94
N ILE A 156 -9.69 -3.31 -4.45
CA ILE A 156 -11.16 -3.38 -4.63
C ILE A 156 -11.47 -2.51 -5.86
N VAL A 157 -12.08 -3.08 -6.89
CA VAL A 157 -12.56 -2.35 -8.09
C VAL A 157 -14.05 -2.58 -8.24
N TYR A 158 -14.79 -1.50 -8.52
CA TYR A 158 -16.25 -1.53 -8.66
C TYR A 158 -16.62 -2.04 -10.07
N GLY A 159 -17.63 -2.90 -10.16
CA GLY A 159 -18.34 -3.14 -11.41
C GLY A 159 -19.15 -1.90 -11.77
N ASP A 160 -18.99 -1.40 -13.00
CA ASP A 160 -19.84 -0.36 -13.56
C ASP A 160 -21.24 -0.96 -13.81
N ASP A 161 -22.14 -0.81 -12.83
CA ASP A 161 -23.57 -0.94 -13.06
C ASP A 161 -24.10 0.40 -13.59
N ASN A 162 -24.12 0.55 -14.92
CA ASN A 162 -25.11 1.39 -15.59
C ASN A 162 -25.44 0.86 -16.99
N ASN A 163 -26.35 -0.10 -16.96
CA ASN A 163 -27.61 -0.15 -17.71
C ASN A 163 -27.73 0.61 -19.04
N GLU A 164 -28.24 -0.16 -20.00
CA GLU A 164 -28.91 0.21 -21.23
C GLU A 164 -29.63 1.56 -21.20
N ALA A 165 -29.37 2.38 -22.22
CA ALA A 165 -30.38 3.26 -22.78
C ALA A 165 -30.56 2.87 -24.25
N GLU A 166 -31.58 2.04 -24.50
CA GLU A 166 -32.25 2.00 -25.80
C GLU A 166 -32.77 3.42 -26.13
N GLU A 167 -32.34 3.95 -27.28
CA GLU A 167 -33.24 4.49 -28.31
C GLU A 167 -32.54 4.50 -29.69
#